data_AF-A0A0K1PC46-F1
#
_entry.id   AF-A0A0K1PC46-F1
#
_cell.length_a   1.000
_cell.length_b   1.000
_cell.length_c   1.000
_cell.angle_alpha   90.00
_cell.angle_beta   90.00
_cell.angle_gamma   90.00
#
_symmetry.space_group_name_H-M   'P 1'
#
loop_
_entity.id
_entity.type
_entity.pdbx_description
1 polymer ?
#
loop_
_entity_poly.entity_id
_entity_poly.type
_entity_poly.pdbx_seq_one_letter_code
_entity_poly.pdbx_strand_id
1 'polypeptide(L)'
;MIVIGRVGRRDTCDHCGADLHCCLSCRHHDFFAQNQCREPGTEQVRDRSAANFCDFFDLGSGRAAEEDPAAAAKAKLEALFRK
;
A
#
# COMPACT_ATOMS: atom_id res chain seq x y z
N MET A 1 1.21 14.98 -8.14
CA MET A 1 1.96 14.15 -9.09
C MET A 1 1.37 12.74 -9.12
N ILE A 2 0.54 12.46 -10.13
CA ILE A 2 0.09 11.09 -10.43
C ILE A 2 1.32 10.31 -10.91
N VAL A 3 1.75 9.28 -10.16
CA VAL A 3 2.87 8.41 -10.56
C VAL A 3 2.39 7.51 -11.70
N ILE A 4 2.91 7.74 -12.90
CA ILE A 4 2.65 6.92 -14.09
C ILE A 4 3.90 6.07 -14.34
N GLY A 5 3.93 4.83 -13.85
CA GLY A 5 5.09 3.93 -13.95
C GLY A 5 5.59 3.42 -12.59
N ARG A 6 6.91 3.19 -12.46
CA ARG A 6 7.51 2.74 -11.20
C ARG A 6 7.63 3.92 -10.23
N VAL A 7 7.30 3.67 -8.96
CA VAL A 7 7.48 4.61 -7.86
C VAL A 7 8.97 4.86 -7.61
N GLY A 8 9.38 6.12 -7.74
CA GLY A 8 10.69 6.62 -7.38
C GLY A 8 10.83 6.90 -5.88
N ARG A 9 12.07 7.01 -5.41
CA ARG A 9 12.39 7.18 -3.97
C ARG A 9 11.84 8.45 -3.33
N ARG A 10 11.52 9.47 -4.13
CA ARG A 10 11.00 10.77 -3.66
C ARG A 10 9.53 10.97 -4.02
N ASP A 11 8.87 9.95 -4.55
CA ASP A 11 7.46 10.06 -4.92
C ASP A 11 6.61 10.00 -3.66
N THR A 12 5.67 10.93 -3.57
CA THR A 12 4.75 11.09 -2.45
C THR A 12 3.31 10.98 -2.91
N CYS A 13 2.41 10.57 -2.01
CA CYS A 13 0.98 10.54 -2.27
C CYS A 13 0.41 11.96 -2.41
N ASP A 14 -0.38 12.21 -3.45
CA ASP A 14 -1.00 13.52 -3.69
C ASP A 14 -2.07 13.91 -2.68
N HIS A 15 -2.65 12.93 -2.00
CA HIS A 15 -3.74 13.16 -1.05
C HIS A 15 -3.22 13.46 0.37
N CYS A 16 -2.19 12.74 0.82
CA CYS A 16 -1.71 12.82 2.20
C CYS A 16 -0.22 13.16 2.34
N GLY A 17 0.54 13.27 1.24
CA GLY A 17 1.97 13.56 1.28
C GLY A 17 2.86 12.43 1.77
N ALA A 18 2.31 11.24 2.05
CA ALA A 18 3.09 10.10 2.51
C ALA A 18 4.07 9.59 1.45
N ASP A 19 5.25 9.15 1.87
CA ASP A 19 6.26 8.56 0.99
C ASP A 19 5.75 7.25 0.39
N LEU A 20 5.78 7.14 -0.94
CA LEU A 20 5.35 5.92 -1.63
C LEU A 20 6.44 4.85 -1.65
N HIS A 21 7.72 5.25 -1.63
CA HIS A 21 8.85 4.33 -1.57
C HIS A 21 9.28 4.03 -0.13
N CYS A 22 8.34 3.51 0.66
CA CYS A 22 8.57 3.12 2.05
C CYS A 22 8.30 1.61 2.25
N CYS A 23 8.74 1.04 3.37
CA CYS A 23 8.50 -0.39 3.65
C CYS A 23 7.00 -0.70 3.69
N LEU A 24 6.18 0.17 4.30
CA LEU A 24 4.74 -0.06 4.42
C LEU A 24 4.01 -0.18 3.07
N SER A 25 4.53 0.46 2.03
CA SER A 25 4.01 0.40 0.65
C SER A 25 4.62 -0.72 -0.18
N CYS A 26 5.63 -1.43 0.34
CA CYS A 26 6.32 -2.50 -0.39
C CYS A 26 5.57 -3.84 -0.29
N ARG A 27 5.49 -4.59 -1.39
CA ARG A 27 4.86 -5.94 -1.42
C ARG A 27 5.55 -6.98 -0.54
N HIS A 28 6.82 -6.76 -0.21
CA HIS A 28 7.64 -7.68 0.58
C HIS A 28 7.50 -7.45 2.09
N HIS A 29 6.83 -6.36 2.50
CA HIS A 29 6.65 -6.06 3.91
C HIS A 29 5.66 -7.02 4.57
N ASP A 30 6.06 -7.54 5.72
CA ASP A 30 5.27 -8.47 6.51
C ASP A 30 5.57 -8.26 7.99
N PHE A 31 4.58 -7.89 8.80
CA PHE A 31 4.77 -7.61 10.23
C PHE A 31 5.30 -8.81 11.03
N PHE A 32 5.11 -10.04 10.55
CA PHE A 32 5.50 -11.25 11.26
C PHE A 32 6.86 -11.82 10.84
N ALA A 33 7.50 -11.24 9.82
CA ALA A 33 8.85 -11.62 9.41
C ALA A 33 9.92 -11.02 10.35
N GLN A 34 11.08 -11.67 10.47
CA GLN A 34 12.17 -11.27 11.40
C GLN A 34 12.63 -9.81 11.25
N ASN A 35 12.77 -9.32 10.01
CA ASN A 35 13.09 -7.91 9.69
C ASN A 35 11.85 -7.15 9.19
N GLN A 36 10.67 -7.69 9.46
CA GLN A 36 9.40 -7.31 8.86
C GLN A 36 9.47 -7.20 7.33
N CYS A 37 10.32 -8.03 6.71
CA CYS A 37 10.54 -8.12 5.28
C CYS A 37 10.68 -9.62 4.95
N ARG A 38 9.99 -10.06 3.90
CA ARG A 38 10.05 -11.44 3.41
C ARG A 38 11.32 -11.73 2.63
N GLU A 39 12.00 -10.70 2.14
CA GLU A 39 13.23 -10.85 1.36
C GLU A 39 14.45 -10.98 2.30
N PRO A 40 15.16 -12.12 2.29
CA PRO A 40 16.32 -12.34 3.15
C PRO A 40 17.51 -11.48 2.72
N GLY A 41 18.35 -11.08 3.69
CA GLY A 41 19.56 -10.29 3.43
C GLY A 41 19.32 -8.81 3.13
N THR A 42 18.07 -8.34 3.21
CA THR A 42 17.73 -6.91 3.10
C THR A 42 18.22 -6.11 4.30
N GLU A 43 18.57 -4.84 4.06
CA GLU A 43 18.94 -3.92 5.12
C GLU A 43 17.76 -3.69 6.09
N GLN A 44 18.07 -3.52 7.37
CA GLN A 44 17.06 -3.19 8.37
C GLN A 44 16.70 -1.71 8.30
N VAL A 45 15.48 -1.43 7.87
CA VAL A 45 14.91 -0.07 7.85
C VAL A 45 14.31 0.24 9.23
N ARG A 46 14.79 1.32 9.87
CA ARG A 46 14.28 1.79 11.18
C ARG A 46 12.91 2.44 11.06
N ASP A 47 12.80 3.48 10.24
CA ASP A 47 11.53 4.15 9.95
C ASP A 47 10.92 3.55 8.69
N ARG A 48 9.92 2.69 8.88
CA ARG A 48 9.28 1.92 7.82
C ARG A 48 8.23 2.74 7.05
N SER A 49 7.78 3.85 7.62
CA SER A 49 6.82 4.79 7.02
C SER A 49 7.50 5.87 6.17
N ALA A 50 8.78 6.15 6.40
CA ALA A 50 9.55 7.10 5.61
C ALA A 50 10.15 6.48 4.34
N ALA A 51 10.46 7.33 3.37
CA ALA A 51 11.21 6.97 2.17
C ALA A 51 12.55 6.29 2.54
N ASN A 52 12.88 5.20 1.85
CA ASN A 52 14.14 4.46 2.07
C ASN A 52 14.90 4.16 0.77
N PHE A 53 16.10 3.60 0.93
CA PHE A 53 17.01 3.26 -0.16
C PHE A 53 17.01 1.78 -0.55
N CYS A 54 15.98 1.02 -0.14
CA CYS A 54 15.92 -0.41 -0.39
C CYS A 54 15.87 -0.70 -1.91
N ASP A 55 16.91 -1.36 -2.44
CA ASP A 55 16.96 -1.71 -3.86
C ASP A 55 16.02 -2.87 -4.23
N PHE A 56 15.50 -3.59 -3.23
CA PHE A 56 14.50 -4.65 -3.38
C PHE A 56 13.05 -4.13 -3.30
N PHE A 57 12.86 -2.81 -3.25
CA PHE A 57 11.52 -2.24 -3.20
C PHE A 57 10.71 -2.58 -4.45
N ASP A 58 9.50 -3.10 -4.24
CA ASP A 58 8.50 -3.29 -5.28
C ASP A 58 7.15 -2.86 -4.71
N LEU A 59 6.49 -1.93 -5.40
CA LEU A 59 5.26 -1.30 -4.92
C LEU A 59 4.17 -2.38 -4.80
N GLY A 60 3.58 -2.50 -3.62
CA GLY A 60 2.42 -3.36 -3.43
C GLY A 60 1.25 -2.89 -4.29
N SER A 61 0.40 -3.80 -4.75
CA SER A 61 -0.76 -3.46 -5.59
C SER A 61 -1.81 -2.57 -4.89
N GLY A 62 -1.58 -2.18 -3.64
CA GLY A 62 -2.62 -1.82 -2.70
C GLY A 62 -3.56 -3.00 -2.49
N ARG A 63 -4.13 -3.14 -1.31
CA ARG A 63 -5.47 -3.71 -1.25
C ARG A 63 -6.38 -2.58 -1.71
N ALA A 64 -6.53 -2.37 -3.01
CA ALA A 64 -7.81 -1.85 -3.45
C ALA A 64 -8.81 -2.86 -2.88
N ALA A 65 -9.61 -2.44 -1.91
CA ALA A 65 -10.82 -3.18 -1.63
C ALA A 65 -11.56 -3.16 -2.96
N GLU A 66 -11.51 -4.26 -3.71
CA GLU A 66 -12.47 -4.46 -4.79
C GLU A 66 -13.82 -4.34 -4.09
N GLU A 67 -14.48 -3.21 -4.29
CA GLU A 67 -15.87 -3.06 -3.88
C GLU A 67 -16.62 -4.15 -4.63
N ASP A 68 -17.03 -5.20 -3.91
CA ASP A 68 -17.90 -6.21 -4.50
C ASP A 68 -19.16 -5.48 -4.99
N PRO A 69 -19.36 -5.36 -6.32
CA PRO A 69 -20.45 -4.58 -6.86
C PRO A 69 -21.80 -5.18 -6.45
N ALA A 70 -21.84 -6.49 -6.15
CA ALA A 70 -23.04 -7.15 -5.63
C ALA A 70 -23.33 -6.74 -4.18
N ALA A 71 -22.30 -6.64 -3.33
CA ALA A 71 -22.43 -6.14 -1.96
C ALA A 71 -22.87 -4.67 -1.93
N ALA A 72 -22.28 -3.82 -2.78
CA ALA A 72 -22.66 -2.41 -2.92
C ALA A 72 -24.09 -2.23 -3.46
N ALA A 73 -24.50 -3.04 -4.44
CA ALA A 73 -25.86 -3.02 -4.98
C ALA A 73 -26.90 -3.45 -3.91
N LYS A 74 -26.61 -4.51 -3.14
CA LYS A 74 -27.50 -4.99 -2.07
C LYS A 74 -27.69 -3.97 -0.96
N ALA A 75 -26.62 -3.30 -0.53
CA ALA A 75 -26.69 -2.25 0.48
C ALA A 75 -27.56 -1.06 0.03
N LYS A 76 -27.43 -0.65 -1.24
CA LYS A 76 -28.28 0.41 -1.83
C LYS A 76 -29.75 -0.01 -1.93
N LEU A 77 -30.01 -1.27 -2.30
CA LEU A 77 -31.36 -1.83 -2.35
C LEU A 77 -31.99 -1.80 -0.95
N GLU A 78 -31.31 -2.31 0.07
CA GLU A 78 -31.83 -2.28 1.44
C GLU A 78 -32.09 -0.86 1.97
N ALA A 79 -31.27 0.13 1.61
CA ALA A 79 -31.48 1.53 2.01
C ALA A 79 -32.74 2.16 1.39
N LEU A 80 -33.18 1.70 0.21
CA LEU A 80 -34.39 2.19 -0.46
C LEU A 80 -35.69 1.62 0.14
N PHE A 81 -35.61 0.42 0.75
CA PHE A 81 -36.79 -0.31 1.25
C PHE A 81 -36.91 -0.35 2.78
N ARG A 82 -35.94 0.21 3.51
CA ARG A 82 -36.06 0.40 4.97
C ARG A 82 -36.94 1.64 5.25
N LYS A 83 -38.16 1.38 5.72
CA LYS A 83 -39.07 2.33 6.37
C LYS A 83 -39.14 2.01 7.86
#